data_AF-A0A8J7X6C2-F1
#
_entry.id   AF-A0A8J7X6C2-F1
#
_cell.length_a   1.000
_cell.length_b   1.000
_cell.length_c   1.000
_cell.angle_alpha   90.00
_cell.angle_beta   90.00
_cell.angle_gamma   90.00
#
_symmetry.space_group_name_H-M   'P 1'
#
loop_
_entity.id
_entity.type
_entity.pdbx_description
1 polymer ?
#
loop_
_entity_poly.entity_id
_entity_poly.type
_entity_poly.pdbx_seq_one_letter_code
_entity_poly.pdbx_strand_id
1 'polypeptide(L)'
;MTLASHYVLKDMLNSLGDVEKAKKVFEKFCSRYSDDIELMDICKAFKKYMKSKDSKSLEDMKRHLKELVDGRSIDTGGGERLWYKDRRPGMSA
;
A
#
# COMPACT_ATOMS: atom_id res chain seq x y z
N MET A 1 -5.75 10.19 11.23
CA MET A 1 -5.96 9.13 10.22
C MET A 1 -4.67 8.96 9.45
N THR A 2 -3.98 7.82 9.61
CA THR A 2 -2.76 7.52 8.86
C THR A 2 -3.09 6.42 7.85
N LEU A 3 -2.93 6.73 6.57
CA LEU A 3 -3.14 5.77 5.49
C LEU A 3 -1.80 5.11 5.13
N ALA A 4 -1.84 3.83 4.75
CA ALA A 4 -0.67 3.15 4.24
C ALA A 4 -0.26 3.74 2.89
N SER A 5 1.02 4.11 2.76
CA SER A 5 1.55 4.58 1.48
C SER A 5 1.64 3.45 0.46
N HIS A 6 1.72 3.79 -0.83
CA HIS A 6 1.88 2.80 -1.89
C HIS A 6 3.13 1.91 -1.70
N TYR A 7 4.19 2.41 -1.05
CA TYR A 7 5.37 1.62 -0.69
C TYR A 7 5.07 0.50 0.32
N VAL A 8 4.22 0.78 1.32
CA VAL A 8 3.78 -0.23 2.30
C VAL A 8 2.99 -1.32 1.59
N LEU A 9 2.07 -0.94 0.71
CA LEU A 9 1.25 -1.87 -0.06
C LEU A 9 2.09 -2.71 -1.02
N LYS A 10 3.12 -2.13 -1.64
CA LYS A 10 4.05 -2.83 -2.52
C LYS A 10 4.91 -3.84 -1.75
N ASP A 11 5.34 -3.50 -0.54
CA ASP A 11 6.05 -4.43 0.35
C ASP A 11 5.16 -5.64 0.72
N MET A 12 3.89 -5.39 1.03
CA MET A 12 2.90 -6.46 1.26
C MET A 12 2.75 -7.36 0.04
N LEU A 13 2.60 -6.78 -1.16
CA LEU A 13 2.45 -7.55 -2.40
C LEU A 13 3.67 -8.44 -2.67
N ASN A 14 4.88 -7.91 -2.49
CA ASN A 14 6.13 -8.67 -2.65
C ASN A 14 6.28 -9.78 -1.60
N SER A 15 5.75 -9.58 -0.39
CA SER A 15 5.82 -10.56 0.68
C SER A 15 4.94 -11.80 0.44
N LEU A 16 3.92 -11.73 -0.43
CA LEU A 16 3.00 -12.84 -0.72
C LEU A 16 3.65 -14.06 -1.40
N GLY A 17 4.91 -13.96 -1.83
CA GLY A 17 5.70 -15.11 -2.31
C GLY A 17 6.16 -16.05 -1.19
N ASP A 18 6.18 -15.58 0.06
CA ASP A 18 6.59 -16.35 1.23
C ASP A 18 5.54 -16.20 2.33
N VAL A 19 4.84 -17.28 2.66
CA VAL A 19 3.67 -17.24 3.55
C VAL A 19 4.04 -16.76 4.96
N GLU A 20 5.20 -17.17 5.48
CA GLU A 20 5.64 -16.76 6.81
C GLU A 20 6.01 -15.27 6.86
N LYS A 21 6.70 -14.78 5.83
CA LYS A 21 7.02 -13.36 5.67
C LYS A 21 5.76 -12.54 5.47
N ALA A 22 4.86 -12.98 4.59
CA ALA A 22 3.57 -12.33 4.35
C ALA A 22 2.80 -12.15 5.65
N LYS A 23 2.70 -13.21 6.47
CA LYS A 23 2.01 -13.12 7.75
C LYS A 23 2.57 -12.03 8.66
N LYS A 24 3.90 -12.00 8.84
CA LYS A 24 4.57 -10.98 9.68
C LYS A 24 4.36 -9.56 9.15
N VAL A 25 4.48 -9.39 7.82
CA VAL A 25 4.33 -8.09 7.15
C VAL A 25 2.90 -7.59 7.27
N PHE A 26 1.91 -8.45 7.02
CA PHE A 26 0.50 -8.12 7.19
C PHE A 26 0.20 -7.77 8.65
N GLU A 27 0.56 -8.60 9.63
CA GLU A 27 0.30 -8.29 11.05
C GLU A 27 0.90 -6.94 11.47
N LYS A 28 2.13 -6.65 11.05
CA LYS A 28 2.79 -5.38 11.32
C LYS A 28 2.03 -4.18 10.74
N PHE A 29 1.62 -4.26 9.47
CA PHE A 29 0.99 -3.12 8.80
C PHE A 29 -0.50 -2.98 9.16
N CYS A 30 -1.24 -4.07 9.33
CA CYS A 30 -2.63 -4.00 9.80
C CYS A 30 -2.71 -3.37 11.21
N SER A 31 -1.75 -3.65 12.10
CA SER A 31 -1.71 -3.03 13.43
C SER A 31 -1.30 -1.56 13.38
N ARG A 32 -0.44 -1.18 12.43
CA ARG A 32 0.05 0.20 12.31
C ARG A 32 -0.96 1.14 11.65
N TYR A 33 -1.75 0.62 10.73
CA TYR A 33 -2.70 1.35 9.91
C TYR A 33 -4.13 0.84 10.17
N SER A 34 -4.51 0.76 11.45
CA SER A 34 -5.83 0.26 11.86
C SER A 34 -7.01 1.12 11.41
N ASP A 35 -6.77 2.40 11.13
CA ASP A 35 -7.76 3.34 10.60
C ASP A 35 -7.92 3.27 9.08
N ASP A 36 -7.05 2.52 8.39
CA ASP A 36 -7.08 2.37 6.93
C ASP A 36 -8.04 1.25 6.54
N ILE A 37 -9.29 1.62 6.25
CA ILE A 37 -10.38 0.66 6.01
C ILE A 37 -10.07 -0.26 4.82
N GLU A 38 -9.48 0.29 3.74
CA GLU A 38 -9.13 -0.49 2.54
C GLU A 38 -8.03 -1.50 2.84
N LEU A 39 -6.99 -1.07 3.57
CA LEU A 39 -5.94 -1.98 4.01
C LEU A 39 -6.50 -3.07 4.95
N MET A 40 -7.38 -2.68 5.87
CA MET A 40 -8.01 -3.61 6.81
C MET A 40 -8.89 -4.64 6.11
N ASP A 41 -9.50 -4.31 4.97
CA ASP A 41 -10.22 -5.27 4.13
C ASP A 41 -9.26 -6.31 3.53
N ILE A 42 -8.13 -5.87 2.99
CA ILE A 42 -7.08 -6.75 2.47
C ILE A 42 -6.52 -7.65 3.59
N CYS A 43 -6.34 -7.10 4.80
CA CYS A 43 -5.93 -7.87 5.98
C CYS A 43 -6.94 -8.97 6.34
N LYS A 44 -8.25 -8.70 6.23
CA LYS A 44 -9.31 -9.70 6.45
C LYS A 44 -9.31 -10.76 5.35
N ALA A 45 -9.14 -10.35 4.09
CA ALA A 45 -9.00 -11.28 2.97
C ALA A 45 -7.81 -12.21 3.16
N PHE A 46 -6.65 -11.70 3.61
CA PHE A 46 -5.48 -12.50 3.92
C PHE A 46 -5.72 -13.53 5.03
N LYS A 47 -6.40 -13.13 6.11
CA LYS A 47 -6.81 -14.06 7.18
C LYS A 47 -7.76 -15.15 6.66
N LYS A 48 -8.69 -14.81 5.76
CA LYS A 48 -9.59 -15.78 5.13
C LYS A 48 -8.83 -16.76 4.24
N TYR A 49 -7.90 -16.25 3.42
CA TYR A 49 -7.02 -17.08 2.61
C TYR A 49 -6.18 -18.05 3.48
N MET A 50 -5.60 -17.57 4.57
CA MET A 50 -4.84 -18.43 5.50
C MET A 50 -5.68 -19.58 6.08
N LYS A 51 -6.99 -19.38 6.26
CA LYS A 51 -7.91 -20.43 6.73
C LYS A 51 -8.36 -21.37 5.62
N SER A 52 -8.77 -20.83 4.48
CA SER A 52 -9.35 -21.61 3.38
C SER A 52 -8.31 -22.22 2.43
N LYS A 53 -7.10 -21.66 2.38
CA LYS A 53 -6.04 -21.94 1.39
C LYS A 53 -6.53 -21.90 -0.07
N ASP A 54 -7.58 -21.12 -0.31
CA ASP A 54 -8.23 -21.01 -1.61
C ASP A 54 -7.40 -20.13 -2.54
N SER A 55 -6.90 -20.71 -3.63
CA SER A 55 -6.01 -20.00 -4.56
C SER A 55 -6.71 -18.86 -5.28
N LYS A 56 -8.02 -18.99 -5.55
CA LYS A 56 -8.83 -17.95 -6.18
C LYS A 56 -8.95 -16.71 -5.29
N SER A 57 -9.13 -16.91 -3.99
CA SER A 57 -9.15 -15.84 -2.98
C SER A 57 -7.80 -15.13 -2.87
N LEU A 58 -6.68 -15.83 -3.09
CA LEU A 58 -5.35 -15.21 -3.12
C LEU A 58 -5.17 -14.33 -4.36
N GLU A 59 -5.59 -14.81 -5.54
CA GLU A 59 -5.49 -14.04 -6.78
C GLU A 59 -6.36 -12.78 -6.73
N ASP A 60 -7.59 -12.90 -6.24
CA ASP A 60 -8.49 -11.76 -6.08
C ASP A 60 -7.92 -10.70 -5.13
N MET A 61 -7.38 -11.13 -3.98
CA MET A 61 -6.71 -10.24 -3.04
C MET A 61 -5.47 -9.58 -3.64
N LYS A 62 -4.66 -10.32 -4.41
CA LYS A 62 -3.49 -9.76 -5.10
C LYS A 62 -3.90 -8.68 -6.09
N ARG A 63 -4.98 -8.91 -6.83
CA ARG A 63 -5.54 -7.92 -7.76
C ARG A 63 -5.99 -6.66 -7.00
N HIS A 64 -6.78 -6.82 -5.95
CA HIS A 64 -7.27 -5.71 -5.13
C HIS A 64 -6.12 -4.91 -4.50
N LEU A 65 -5.11 -5.59 -3.95
CA LEU A 65 -3.91 -4.96 -3.39
C LEU A 65 -3.13 -4.19 -4.47
N LYS A 66 -3.03 -4.73 -5.69
CA LYS A 66 -2.38 -4.04 -6.81
C LYS A 66 -3.14 -2.78 -7.23
N GLU A 67 -4.47 -2.85 -7.33
CA GLU A 67 -5.31 -1.68 -7.62
C GLU A 67 -5.14 -0.60 -6.55
N LEU A 68 -5.05 -0.99 -5.28
CA LEU A 68 -4.80 -0.06 -4.18
C LEU A 68 -3.40 0.58 -4.24
N VAL A 69 -2.37 -0.20 -4.63
CA VAL A 69 -1.03 0.33 -4.88
C VAL A 69 -1.07 1.39 -5.98
N ASP A 70 -1.72 1.08 -7.11
CA ASP A 70 -1.80 1.98 -8.27
C ASP A 70 -2.54 3.27 -7.92
N GLY A 71 -3.72 3.15 -7.30
CA GLY A 71 -4.53 4.30 -6.88
C GLY A 71 -3.78 5.23 -5.93
N ARG A 72 -3.05 4.66 -4.96
CA ARG A 72 -2.25 5.48 -4.01
C ARG A 72 -0.95 5.99 -4.62
N SER A 73 -0.38 5.29 -5.59
CA SER A 73 0.80 5.75 -6.33
C SER A 73 0.48 6.97 -7.19
N ILE A 74 -0.72 7.04 -7.76
CA ILE A 74 -1.19 8.20 -8.52
C ILE A 74 -1.39 9.41 -7.59
N ASP A 75 -1.96 9.20 -6.40
CA ASP A 75 -2.15 10.26 -5.40
C ASP A 75 -0.82 10.81 -4.83
N THR A 76 0.20 9.97 -4.69
CA THR A 76 1.55 10.40 -4.28
C THR A 76 2.45 10.81 -5.46
N GLY A 77 1.98 10.66 -6.70
CA GLY A 77 2.62 11.12 -7.93
C GLY A 77 2.45 12.63 -8.11
N GLY A 78 2.81 13.42 -7.10
CA GLY A 78 2.83 14.87 -7.13
C GLY A 78 3.94 15.41 -8.03
N GLY A 79 3.84 15.21 -9.34
CA GLY A 79 4.66 15.86 -10.36
C GLY A 79 4.18 17.26 -10.74
N GLU A 80 3.02 17.73 -10.24
CA GLU A 80 2.43 19.03 -10.64
C GLU A 80 2.21 20.02 -9.49
N ARG A 81 2.61 19.68 -8.25
CA ARG A 81 2.59 20.59 -7.08
C ARG A 81 3.87 20.59 -6.27
N LEU A 82 5.02 20.43 -6.94
CA LEU A 82 6.28 20.84 -6.33
C LEU A 82 6.21 22.35 -6.03
N TRP A 83 6.16 22.71 -4.75
CA TRP A 83 6.32 24.08 -4.23
C TRP A 83 7.74 24.61 -4.46
N TYR A 84 8.16 24.64 -5.72
CA TYR A 84 9.47 25.14 -6.15
C TYR A 84 9.35 26.16 -7.28
N LYS A 85 8.24 26.93 -7.32
CA LYS A 85 8.20 28.16 -8.14
C LYS A 85 8.76 29.41 -7.43
N ASP A 86 9.28 29.28 -6.21
CA ASP A 86 9.78 30.44 -5.46
C ASP A 86 11.17 30.22 -4.83
N ARG A 87 12.17 29.85 -5.65
CA ARG A 87 13.57 29.94 -5.22
C ARG A 87 14.41 30.70 -6.24
N ARG A 88 14.75 31.94 -5.83
CA ARG A 88 15.69 32.95 -6.37
C ARG A 88 15.14 33.89 -7.46
N PRO A 89 14.71 35.12 -7.11
CA PRO A 89 14.97 36.25 -7.99
C PRO A 89 16.48 36.38 -8.12
N GLY A 90 17.01 36.08 -9.31
CA GLY A 90 18.38 36.39 -9.64
C GLY A 90 18.59 37.89 -9.46
N MET A 91 19.53 38.26 -8.60
CA MET A 91 20.23 39.53 -8.75
C MET A 91 20.83 39.55 -10.15
N SER A 92 20.27 40.37 -11.02
CA SER A 92 20.99 40.88 -12.19
C SER A 92 21.14 42.37 -11.96
N ALA A 93 22.40 42.77 -11.80
CA ALA A 93 22.88 44.14 -11.73
C ALA A 93 22.61 44.90 -13.04
#